data_AF-U6RG60-F1
#
_entry.id   AF-U6RG60-F1
#
_cell.length_a   1.000
_cell.length_b   1.000
_cell.length_c   1.000
_cell.angle_alpha   90.00
_cell.angle_beta   90.00
_cell.angle_gamma   90.00
#
_symmetry.space_group_name_H-M   'P 1'
#
loop_
_entity.id
_entity.type
_entity.pdbx_description
1 polymer ?
#
loop_
_entity_poly.entity_id
_entity_poly.type
_entity_poly.pdbx_seq_one_letter_code
_entity_poly.pdbx_strand_id
1 'polypeptide(L)'
;MKNKAQVWIGVVLTLLILGACQSASLEKKDVWVADVRSAMEQNTPFSMKDDVMGIEYIPLETTDSCLISNLTYLIMDDDFIFVQNGKTDQVFKFTRQGKFVCQIGRVGNGPGEYAPWTIENISLDVNKKEVF
;
A
#
# COMPACT_ATOMS: atom_id res chain seq x y z
N MET A 1 -69.71 -10.49 27.51
CA MET A 1 -69.90 -9.16 26.87
C MET A 1 -68.54 -8.49 26.79
N LYS A 2 -67.86 -8.51 25.64
CA LYS A 2 -66.54 -7.85 25.52
C LYS A 2 -66.77 -6.34 25.69
N ASN A 3 -66.12 -5.72 26.68
CA ASN A 3 -66.25 -4.30 26.97
C ASN A 3 -65.77 -3.51 25.75
N LYS A 4 -66.55 -2.52 25.28
CA LYS A 4 -66.21 -1.69 24.12
C LYS A 4 -64.80 -1.09 24.26
N ALA A 5 -64.38 -0.76 25.50
CA ALA A 5 -63.03 -0.29 25.80
C ALA A 5 -61.92 -1.29 25.43
N GLN A 6 -62.13 -2.60 25.63
CA GLN A 6 -61.13 -3.62 25.30
C GLN A 6 -60.97 -3.85 23.79
N VAL A 7 -62.03 -3.63 23.02
CA VAL A 7 -61.94 -3.67 21.54
C VAL A 7 -61.13 -2.48 21.02
N TRP A 8 -61.34 -1.28 21.57
CA TRP A 8 -60.58 -0.08 21.21
C TRP A 8 -59.10 -0.18 21.59
N ILE A 9 -58.78 -0.73 22.77
CA ILE A 9 -57.39 -0.99 23.17
C ILE A 9 -56.71 -1.97 22.20
N GLY A 10 -57.41 -3.03 21.79
CA GLY A 10 -56.89 -3.99 20.81
C GLY A 10 -56.61 -3.36 19.44
N VAL A 11 -57.49 -2.48 18.97
CA VAL A 11 -57.30 -1.75 17.70
C VAL A 11 -56.10 -0.82 17.76
N VAL A 12 -55.95 -0.07 18.86
CA VAL A 12 -54.81 0.84 19.08
C VAL A 12 -53.49 0.06 19.16
N LEU A 13 -53.46 -1.08 19.87
CA LEU A 13 -52.28 -1.94 19.93
C LEU A 13 -51.90 -2.48 18.55
N THR A 14 -52.89 -2.86 17.74
CA THR A 14 -52.66 -3.39 16.40
C THR A 14 -52.14 -2.30 15.45
N LEU A 15 -52.62 -1.07 15.58
CA LEU A 15 -52.12 0.09 14.83
C LEU A 15 -50.67 0.44 15.20
N LEU A 16 -50.30 0.33 16.48
CA LEU A 16 -48.93 0.57 16.96
C LEU A 16 -47.94 -0.47 16.43
N ILE A 17 -48.34 -1.72 16.29
CA ILE A 17 -47.50 -2.79 15.74
C ILE A 17 -47.25 -2.57 14.23
N LEU A 18 -48.24 -2.03 13.50
CA LEU A 18 -48.09 -1.71 12.07
C LEU A 18 -47.20 -0.49 11.81
N GLY A 19 -47.11 0.45 12.75
CA GLY A 19 -46.21 1.61 12.66
C GLY A 19 -44.74 1.32 13.02
N ALA A 20 -44.46 0.19 13.68
CA ALA A 20 -43.11 -0.19 14.11
C ALA A 20 -42.27 -0.86 13.00
N CYS A 21 -42.89 -1.25 11.88
CA CYS A 21 -42.20 -1.75 10.70
C CYS A 21 -41.90 -0.62 9.71
N GLN A 22 -41.14 0.38 10.16
CA GLN A 22 -40.37 1.20 9.25
C GLN A 22 -38.95 0.65 9.33
N SER A 23 -38.56 -0.14 8.33
CA SER A 23 -37.19 -0.62 8.22
C SER A 23 -36.27 0.60 8.35
N ALA A 24 -35.48 0.66 9.41
CA ALA A 24 -34.39 1.62 9.50
C ALA A 24 -33.53 1.38 8.26
N SER A 25 -33.64 2.27 7.26
CA SER A 25 -32.72 2.26 6.13
C SER A 25 -31.35 2.42 6.75
N LEU A 26 -30.52 1.38 6.65
CA LEU A 26 -29.11 1.46 7.01
C LEU A 26 -28.59 2.73 6.34
N GLU A 27 -28.26 3.76 7.13
CA GLU A 27 -27.55 4.90 6.61
C GLU A 27 -26.31 4.36 5.92
N LYS A 28 -26.29 4.46 4.58
CA LYS A 28 -25.05 4.33 3.84
C LYS A 28 -24.16 5.42 4.42
N LYS A 29 -23.20 5.04 5.29
CA LYS A 29 -22.07 5.91 5.60
C LYS A 29 -21.61 6.50 4.26
N ASP A 30 -21.56 7.82 4.15
CA ASP A 30 -21.10 8.52 2.96
C ASP A 30 -19.71 8.00 2.60
N VAL A 31 -19.66 7.02 1.69
CA VAL A 31 -18.42 6.57 1.09
C VAL A 31 -18.10 7.59 0.03
N TRP A 32 -16.95 8.26 0.16
CA TRP A 32 -16.48 9.16 -0.87
C TRP A 32 -16.28 8.37 -2.17
N VAL A 33 -17.07 8.69 -3.20
CA VAL A 33 -16.96 8.08 -4.52
C VAL A 33 -16.21 9.05 -5.42
N ALA A 34 -14.99 8.69 -5.81
CA ALA A 34 -14.24 9.41 -6.84
C ALA A 34 -14.85 9.09 -8.21
N ASP A 35 -15.33 10.11 -8.93
CA ASP A 35 -15.62 9.95 -10.35
C ASP A 35 -14.34 10.09 -11.16
N VAL A 36 -13.65 8.95 -11.34
CA VAL A 36 -12.41 8.89 -12.13
C VAL A 36 -12.69 9.17 -13.60
N ARG A 37 -13.87 8.81 -14.13
CA ARG A 37 -14.18 8.94 -15.55
C ARG A 37 -14.25 10.41 -15.94
N SER A 38 -14.99 11.22 -15.20
CA SER A 38 -15.09 12.66 -15.45
C SER A 38 -13.75 13.38 -15.24
N ALA A 39 -12.92 12.93 -14.28
CA ALA A 39 -11.60 13.52 -14.05
C ALA A 39 -10.62 13.26 -15.23
N MET A 40 -10.71 12.10 -15.88
CA MET A 40 -9.85 11.74 -17.01
C MET A 40 -10.21 12.46 -18.32
N GLU A 41 -11.43 13.01 -18.44
CA GLU A 41 -11.84 13.80 -19.61
C GLU A 41 -11.13 15.15 -19.68
N GLN A 42 -10.65 15.66 -18.54
CA GLN A 42 -9.89 16.90 -18.46
C GLN A 42 -8.39 16.62 -18.61
N ASN A 43 -7.85 16.86 -19.81
CA ASN A 43 -6.41 16.80 -20.02
C ASN A 43 -5.74 18.05 -19.41
N THR A 44 -5.31 17.94 -18.15
CA THR A 44 -4.51 18.96 -17.48
C THR A 44 -3.03 18.69 -17.76
N PRO A 45 -2.36 19.49 -18.63
CA PRO A 45 -0.94 19.31 -18.86
C PRO A 45 -0.19 19.62 -17.56
N PHE A 46 0.50 18.62 -17.02
CA PHE A 46 1.41 18.80 -15.90
C PHE A 46 2.83 18.96 -16.44
N SER A 47 3.61 19.83 -15.81
CA SER A 47 5.01 20.05 -16.15
C SER A 47 5.86 19.46 -15.05
N MET A 48 6.80 18.58 -15.40
CA MET A 48 7.76 18.04 -14.43
C MET A 48 8.57 19.14 -13.73
N LYS A 49 8.68 20.32 -14.35
CA LYS A 49 9.41 21.46 -13.79
C LYS A 49 8.71 22.07 -12.58
N ASP A 50 7.39 21.94 -12.51
CA ASP A 50 6.59 22.53 -11.44
C ASP A 50 6.46 21.57 -10.24
N ASP A 51 6.56 20.26 -10.47
CA ASP A 51 6.43 19.22 -9.44
C ASP A 51 7.77 18.72 -8.87
N VAL A 52 8.87 18.78 -9.64
CA VAL A 52 10.18 18.31 -9.20
C VAL A 52 10.90 19.38 -8.39
N MET A 53 11.04 19.14 -7.08
CA MET A 53 11.74 20.04 -6.15
C MET A 53 13.26 20.12 -6.40
N GLY A 54 13.87 19.06 -6.94
CA GLY A 54 15.31 18.98 -7.19
C GLY A 54 15.74 17.63 -7.76
N ILE A 55 16.96 17.59 -8.30
CA ILE A 55 17.61 16.37 -8.80
C ILE A 55 18.93 16.21 -8.05
N GLU A 56 19.15 15.01 -7.50
CA GLU A 56 20.37 14.63 -6.80
C GLU A 56 21.00 13.41 -7.47
N TYR A 57 22.32 13.41 -7.59
CA TYR A 57 23.09 12.26 -8.07
C TYR A 57 23.85 11.62 -6.92
N ILE A 58 23.56 10.35 -6.65
CA ILE A 58 24.17 9.59 -5.56
C ILE A 58 25.08 8.51 -6.18
N PRO A 59 26.41 8.69 -6.18
CA PRO A 59 27.33 7.66 -6.65
C PRO A 59 27.38 6.51 -5.65
N LEU A 60 27.02 5.30 -6.10
CA LEU A 60 27.14 4.10 -5.27
C LEU A 60 28.59 3.63 -5.19
N GLU A 61 29.00 3.21 -4.01
CA GLU A 61 30.29 2.58 -3.77
C GLU A 61 30.46 1.38 -4.69
N THR A 62 31.61 1.31 -5.36
CA THR A 62 31.92 0.26 -6.32
C THR A 62 33.20 -0.44 -5.91
N THR A 63 33.04 -1.61 -5.30
CA THR A 63 34.12 -2.51 -4.91
C THR A 63 33.74 -3.94 -5.30
N ASP A 64 34.70 -4.87 -5.26
CA ASP A 64 34.45 -6.29 -5.56
C ASP A 64 33.32 -6.90 -4.71
N SER A 65 33.06 -6.36 -3.51
CA SER A 65 31.97 -6.82 -2.63
C SER A 65 30.57 -6.33 -3.01
N CYS A 66 30.46 -5.32 -3.87
CA CYS A 66 29.18 -4.68 -4.20
C CYS A 66 29.06 -4.30 -5.68
N LEU A 67 29.70 -5.07 -6.57
CA LEU A 67 29.58 -4.90 -8.01
C LEU A 67 28.14 -5.15 -8.47
N ILE A 68 27.54 -4.14 -9.11
CA ILE A 68 26.21 -4.21 -9.71
C ILE A 68 26.38 -4.33 -11.22
N SER A 69 25.87 -5.41 -11.82
CA SER A 69 25.90 -5.59 -13.27
C SER A 69 24.77 -4.81 -13.94
N ASN A 70 23.56 -5.01 -13.45
CA ASN A 70 22.35 -4.31 -13.89
C ASN A 70 21.40 -4.19 -12.70
N LEU A 71 20.66 -3.09 -12.68
CA LEU A 71 19.69 -2.79 -11.64
C LEU A 71 18.31 -3.23 -12.12
N THR A 72 17.77 -4.29 -11.52
CA THR A 72 16.41 -4.78 -11.82
C THR A 72 15.37 -4.14 -10.91
N TYR A 73 15.74 -3.90 -9.65
CA TYR A 73 14.86 -3.30 -8.66
C TYR A 73 15.64 -2.36 -7.75
N LEU A 74 15.00 -1.24 -7.38
CA LEU A 74 15.52 -0.28 -6.42
C LEU A 74 14.37 0.28 -5.57
N ILE A 75 14.59 0.29 -4.26
CA ILE A 75 13.70 0.90 -3.28
C ILE A 75 14.54 1.64 -2.24
N MET A 76 14.02 2.72 -1.67
CA MET A 76 14.74 3.50 -0.66
C MET A 76 13.77 4.15 0.32
N ASP A 77 14.28 4.41 1.54
CA ASP A 77 13.68 5.30 2.52
C ASP A 77 14.61 6.50 2.78
N ASP A 78 14.43 7.18 3.90
CA ASP A 78 15.26 8.31 4.32
C ASP A 78 16.68 7.90 4.77
N ASP A 79 16.92 6.62 5.07
CA ASP A 79 18.16 6.13 5.67
C ASP A 79 19.00 5.31 4.68
N PHE A 80 18.36 4.53 3.79
CA PHE A 80 19.01 3.51 2.98
C PHE A 80 18.46 3.40 1.56
N ILE A 81 19.33 2.90 0.67
CA ILE A 81 19.01 2.50 -0.69
C ILE A 81 19.20 0.99 -0.79
N PHE A 82 18.23 0.28 -1.33
CA PHE A 82 18.29 -1.15 -1.58
C PHE A 82 18.28 -1.40 -3.09
N VAL A 83 19.19 -2.23 -3.57
CA VAL A 83 19.38 -2.51 -4.99
C VAL A 83 19.45 -4.01 -5.21
N GLN A 84 18.66 -4.53 -6.15
CA GLN A 84 18.80 -5.89 -6.65
C GLN A 84 19.76 -5.91 -7.85
N ASN A 85 20.82 -6.70 -7.75
CA ASN A 85 21.73 -6.97 -8.84
C ASN A 85 21.16 -8.07 -9.73
N GLY A 86 20.62 -7.68 -10.89
CA GLY A 86 19.90 -8.59 -11.77
C GLY A 86 20.73 -9.69 -12.41
N LYS A 87 22.07 -9.69 -12.28
CA LYS A 87 22.91 -10.79 -12.81
C LYS A 87 23.19 -11.89 -11.80
N THR A 88 23.21 -11.54 -10.51
CA THR A 88 23.61 -12.47 -9.43
C THR A 88 22.53 -12.62 -8.37
N ASP A 89 21.39 -11.94 -8.53
CA ASP A 89 20.25 -11.90 -7.62
C ASP A 89 20.62 -11.42 -6.19
N GLN A 90 21.77 -10.75 -6.05
CA GLN A 90 22.20 -10.17 -4.78
C GLN A 90 21.38 -8.92 -4.47
N VAL A 91 20.91 -8.81 -3.22
CA VAL A 91 20.31 -7.58 -2.72
C VAL A 91 21.35 -6.83 -1.90
N PHE A 92 21.70 -5.62 -2.33
CA PHE A 92 22.65 -4.77 -1.66
C PHE A 92 21.95 -3.62 -0.93
N LYS A 93 22.46 -3.30 0.25
CA LYS A 93 22.07 -2.15 1.05
C LYS A 93 23.18 -1.11 1.01
N PHE A 94 22.81 0.12 0.69
CA PHE A 94 23.66 1.30 0.71
C PHE A 94 23.06 2.36 1.63
N THR A 95 23.89 3.25 2.14
CA THR A 95 23.44 4.51 2.76
C THR A 95 22.87 5.45 1.70
N ARG A 96 22.14 6.51 2.11
CA ARG A 96 21.71 7.58 1.19
C ARG A 96 22.85 8.35 0.54
N GLN A 97 24.07 8.27 1.07
CA GLN A 97 25.27 8.85 0.48
C GLN A 97 25.99 7.87 -0.46
N GLY A 98 25.40 6.71 -0.72
CA GLY A 98 25.92 5.71 -1.65
C GLY A 98 26.99 4.79 -1.09
N LYS A 99 27.34 4.87 0.21
CA LYS A 99 28.28 3.92 0.84
C LYS A 99 27.68 2.54 1.02
N PHE A 100 28.45 1.50 0.70
CA PHE A 100 28.01 0.11 0.86
C PHE A 100 27.89 -0.23 2.34
N VAL A 101 26.78 -0.87 2.72
CA VAL A 101 26.52 -1.31 4.10
C VAL A 101 26.69 -2.82 4.19
N CYS A 102 25.90 -3.57 3.42
CA CYS A 102 25.94 -5.03 3.39
C CYS A 102 25.14 -5.62 2.22
N GLN A 103 25.30 -6.93 2.01
CA GLN A 103 24.34 -7.74 1.25
C GLN A 103 23.24 -8.26 2.19
N ILE A 104 21.99 -8.23 1.75
CA ILE A 104 20.85 -8.80 2.45
C ILE A 104 20.66 -10.24 1.99
N GLY A 105 20.69 -11.17 2.94
CA GLY A 105 20.58 -12.60 2.65
C GLY A 105 21.67 -13.08 1.69
N ARG A 106 21.46 -14.26 1.12
CA ARG A 106 22.29 -14.78 0.03
C ARG A 106 21.47 -15.74 -0.83
N VAL A 107 21.88 -15.87 -2.08
CA VAL A 107 21.36 -16.88 -3.00
C VAL A 107 21.73 -18.28 -2.49
N GLY A 108 20.74 -19.15 -2.40
CA GLY A 108 20.91 -20.56 -2.03
C GLY A 108 19.60 -21.22 -1.60
N ASN A 109 19.69 -22.44 -1.09
CA ASN A 109 18.52 -23.25 -0.70
C ASN A 109 18.54 -23.62 0.80
N GLY A 110 19.45 -23.04 1.58
CA GLY A 110 19.56 -23.24 3.02
C GLY A 110 18.64 -22.33 3.84
N PRO A 111 18.50 -22.58 5.15
CA PRO A 111 17.76 -21.69 6.04
C PRO A 111 18.30 -20.25 6.00
N GLY A 112 17.43 -19.27 5.74
CA GLY A 112 17.81 -17.85 5.63
C GLY A 112 18.42 -17.44 4.28
N GLU A 113 18.42 -18.34 3.31
CA GLU A 113 18.80 -18.07 1.92
C GLU A 113 17.54 -17.94 1.05
N TYR A 114 17.67 -17.29 -0.10
CA TYR A 114 16.62 -17.21 -1.10
C TYR A 114 17.04 -17.96 -2.36
N ALA A 115 16.09 -18.68 -2.95
CA ALA A 115 16.37 -19.49 -4.12
C ALA A 115 16.84 -18.60 -5.29
N PRO A 116 17.80 -19.07 -6.10
CA PRO A 116 18.27 -18.30 -7.25
C PRO A 116 17.11 -17.92 -8.18
N TRP A 117 17.07 -16.65 -8.60
CA TRP A 117 16.12 -16.11 -9.58
C TRP A 117 14.67 -16.09 -9.11
N THR A 118 14.45 -15.94 -7.80
CA THR A 118 13.09 -15.92 -7.21
C THR A 118 12.68 -14.57 -6.66
N ILE A 119 13.60 -13.60 -6.58
CA ILE A 119 13.28 -12.24 -6.15
C ILE A 119 12.64 -11.49 -7.33
N GLU A 120 11.31 -11.36 -7.32
CA GLU A 120 10.55 -10.60 -8.31
C GLU A 120 10.42 -9.11 -7.94
N ASN A 121 10.32 -8.83 -6.64
CA ASN A 121 10.25 -7.47 -6.10
C ASN A 121 10.88 -7.41 -4.72
N ILE A 122 11.09 -6.18 -4.24
CA ILE A 122 11.54 -5.90 -2.88
C ILE A 122 10.58 -4.87 -2.29
N SER A 123 10.09 -5.11 -1.10
CA SER A 123 9.22 -4.19 -0.37
C SER A 123 9.87 -3.76 0.93
N LEU A 124 9.54 -2.54 1.39
CA LEU A 124 10.13 -1.93 2.57
C LEU A 124 9.01 -1.51 3.53
N ASP A 125 9.01 -2.07 4.73
CA ASP A 125 8.25 -1.54 5.85
C ASP A 125 9.11 -0.48 6.55
N VAL A 126 8.86 0.79 6.19
CA VAL A 126 9.61 1.94 6.71
C VAL A 126 9.50 2.07 8.22
N ASN A 127 8.38 1.66 8.82
CA ASN A 127 8.16 1.78 10.27
C ASN A 127 8.97 0.75 11.05
N LYS A 128 9.06 -0.47 10.52
CA LYS A 128 9.82 -1.57 11.15
C LYS A 128 11.27 -1.61 10.70
N LYS A 129 11.63 -0.87 9.64
CA LYS A 129 12.92 -0.95 8.95
C LYS A 129 13.23 -2.37 8.46
N GLU A 130 12.19 -3.04 7.98
CA GLU A 130 12.25 -4.42 7.49
C GLU A 130 12.08 -4.45 5.96
N VAL A 131 12.84 -5.32 5.31
CA VAL A 131 12.79 -5.55 3.87
C VAL A 131 12.25 -6.96 3.62
N PHE A 132 11.25 -7.08 2.74
CA PHE A 132 10.61 -8.34 2.37
C PHE A 132 10.72 -8.58 0.86
#